data_AF-A0A0N0N2S5-F1
#
_entry.id   AF-A0A0N0N2S5-F1
#
_cell.length_a   1.000
_cell.length_b   1.000
_cell.length_c   1.000
_cell.angle_alpha   90.00
_cell.angle_beta   90.00
_cell.angle_gamma   90.00
#
_symmetry.space_group_name_H-M   'P 1'
#
loop_
_entity.id
_entity.type
_entity.pdbx_description
1 polymer ?
#
loop_
_entity_poly.entity_id
_entity_poly.type
_entity_poly.pdbx_seq_one_letter_code
_entity_poly.pdbx_strand_id
1 'polypeptide(L)'
;MSTERRGAWVVLGGVHLINGTRPRTDDDPLVLVRVAPLEEVRPSTTVVVRWADLGTCEAVVLTGGGRLLGRVLVQGEQLFEDGFAGPALRPLVGSAGSALVPLCYLSEHPGGGYHGYAQIRAHAEDACFVRSTAEPVGHGEVDQLHWLDGILTAHQTYVPQLGNHHLYFRNHFKGTELEYKYTLDPAPDIWEAATEVLRALRAGELPGCRPEYREDFQIWYYDNHLFDVLGPESERGYASFIPSTDGRNILKRKWFAEDSFARREELTHGVDLAPADFADHLTGELGLTVRPMPPFRRVRYDVQCESMRTGHIYGLFFDHCRLIDAPDVVLSQCEVEYLRSRNLLEAEEGEVVAEMDRIDTWMREFLADRGWAKERSFYSKRSFLRDVVAARPELEPGR
;
A
#
# COMPACT_ATOMS: atom_id res chain seq x y z
N MET A 1 0.98 24.99 -20.80
CA MET A 1 -0.13 25.30 -19.87
C MET A 1 0.42 26.22 -18.80
N SER A 2 -0.20 27.38 -18.59
CA SER A 2 0.17 28.32 -17.53
C SER A 2 0.11 27.60 -16.18
N THR A 3 1.26 27.46 -15.51
CA THR A 3 1.35 27.04 -14.11
C THR A 3 0.90 28.21 -13.25
N GLU A 4 -0.41 28.47 -13.22
CA GLU A 4 -0.98 29.32 -12.17
C GLU A 4 -0.57 28.71 -10.83
N ARG A 5 0.11 29.52 -10.01
CA ARG A 5 0.60 29.15 -8.69
C ARG A 5 -0.60 28.92 -7.76
N ARG A 6 -1.18 27.73 -7.80
CA ARG A 6 -2.20 27.29 -6.86
C ARG A 6 -1.63 27.16 -5.46
N GLY A 7 -2.47 27.46 -4.47
CA GLY A 7 -2.11 27.28 -3.08
C GLY A 7 -2.28 25.83 -2.62
N ALA A 8 -1.36 25.41 -1.77
CA ALA A 8 -1.45 24.20 -0.98
C ALA A 8 -0.95 24.51 0.42
N TRP A 9 -1.50 23.83 1.42
CA TRP A 9 -1.18 24.06 2.82
C TRP A 9 -1.13 22.77 3.60
N VAL A 10 -0.14 22.67 4.49
CA VAL A 10 -0.22 21.77 5.64
C VAL A 10 -0.86 22.57 6.77
N VAL A 11 -2.01 22.12 7.24
CA VAL A 11 -2.76 22.77 8.31
C VAL A 11 -2.39 22.11 9.62
N LEU A 12 -1.98 22.92 10.61
CA LEU A 12 -1.75 22.45 11.98
C LEU A 12 -2.89 22.92 12.87
N GLY A 13 -3.28 22.07 13.81
CA GLY A 13 -4.32 22.38 14.78
C GLY A 13 -4.18 21.54 16.04
N GLY A 14 -5.00 21.84 17.05
CA GLY A 14 -5.02 21.05 18.27
C GLY A 14 -5.44 19.60 18.02
N VAL A 15 -4.74 18.64 18.61
CA VAL A 15 -5.02 17.20 18.49
C VAL A 15 -6.47 16.82 18.87
N HIS A 16 -7.12 17.61 19.72
CA HIS A 16 -8.53 17.41 20.09
C HIS A 16 -9.49 17.55 18.90
N LEU A 17 -9.11 18.27 17.83
CA LEU A 17 -9.92 18.44 16.63
C LEU A 17 -10.01 17.14 15.81
N ILE A 18 -8.97 16.30 15.86
CA ILE A 18 -8.94 14.97 15.24
C ILE A 18 -9.59 13.95 16.18
N ASN A 19 -9.15 13.91 17.43
CA ASN A 19 -9.57 12.87 18.37
C ASN A 19 -10.95 13.11 18.99
N GLY A 20 -11.55 14.29 18.78
CA GLY A 20 -12.86 14.65 19.34
C GLY A 20 -12.89 14.72 20.87
N THR A 21 -11.74 14.91 21.53
CA THR A 21 -11.64 14.88 23.00
C THR A 21 -12.24 16.11 23.68
N ARG A 22 -12.43 17.21 22.94
CA ARG A 22 -13.24 18.36 23.35
C ARG A 22 -13.79 19.11 22.14
N PRO A 23 -14.85 19.91 22.31
CA PRO A 23 -15.35 20.79 21.25
C PRO A 23 -14.29 21.81 20.80
N ARG A 24 -14.41 22.24 19.53
CA ARG A 24 -13.67 23.38 18.99
C ARG A 24 -14.13 24.67 19.68
N THR A 25 -13.20 25.58 19.92
CA THR A 25 -13.48 26.96 20.34
C THR A 25 -12.89 27.97 19.35
N ASP A 26 -13.39 29.21 19.39
CA ASP A 26 -12.89 30.29 18.51
C ASP A 26 -11.45 30.71 18.81
N ASP A 27 -10.93 30.32 19.98
CA ASP A 27 -9.57 30.58 20.43
C ASP A 27 -8.59 29.44 20.10
N ASP A 28 -9.07 28.32 19.56
CA ASP A 28 -8.19 27.20 19.18
C ASP A 28 -7.18 27.68 18.11
N PRO A 29 -5.87 27.44 18.28
CA PRO A 29 -4.89 27.87 17.29
C PRO A 29 -4.96 26.99 16.04
N LEU A 30 -4.87 27.64 14.89
CA LEU A 30 -4.69 27.03 13.58
C LEU A 30 -3.48 27.64 12.90
N VAL A 31 -2.66 26.81 12.27
CA VAL A 31 -1.50 27.26 11.51
C VAL A 31 -1.66 26.81 10.07
N LEU A 32 -1.65 27.76 9.15
CA LEU A 32 -1.65 27.51 7.71
C LEU A 32 -0.21 27.60 7.21
N VAL A 33 0.44 26.45 7.00
CA VAL A 33 1.80 26.40 6.46
C VAL A 33 1.69 26.27 4.95
N ARG A 34 2.01 27.37 4.23
CA ARG A 34 1.97 27.38 2.77
C ARG A 34 3.11 26.55 2.20
N VAL A 35 2.77 25.61 1.34
CA VAL A 35 3.71 24.70 0.68
C VAL A 35 3.52 24.76 -0.84
N ALA A 36 4.52 24.28 -1.60
CA ALA A 36 4.29 23.95 -3.00
C ALA A 36 3.26 22.80 -3.08
N PRO A 37 2.39 22.74 -4.10
CA PRO A 37 1.48 21.61 -4.27
C PRO A 37 2.23 20.28 -4.32
N LEU A 38 1.88 19.36 -3.42
CA LEU A 38 2.57 18.07 -3.23
C LEU A 38 1.84 16.90 -3.90
N GLU A 39 0.69 17.15 -4.51
CA GLU A 39 -0.08 16.14 -5.22
C GLU A 39 0.59 15.75 -6.54
N GLU A 40 0.80 14.46 -6.73
CA GLU A 40 1.34 13.88 -7.97
C GLU A 40 0.31 13.91 -9.13
N VAL A 41 -0.97 13.74 -8.78
CA VAL A 41 -2.11 13.75 -9.71
C VAL A 41 -3.21 14.58 -9.06
N ARG A 42 -4.07 15.25 -9.85
CA ARG A 42 -5.09 16.16 -9.32
C ARG A 42 -6.52 15.77 -9.69
N PRO A 43 -7.44 15.62 -8.72
CA PRO A 43 -7.16 15.48 -7.29
C PRO A 43 -6.43 14.16 -6.99
N SER A 44 -5.53 14.16 -6.01
CA SER A 44 -4.87 12.94 -5.54
C SER A 44 -5.78 12.22 -4.55
N THR A 45 -5.51 10.95 -4.26
CA THR A 45 -6.07 10.25 -3.10
C THR A 45 -5.11 10.28 -1.91
N THR A 46 -3.81 10.16 -2.13
CA THR A 46 -2.82 10.10 -1.06
C THR A 46 -1.76 11.17 -1.25
N VAL A 47 -1.49 11.93 -0.19
CA VAL A 47 -0.42 12.93 -0.15
C VAL A 47 0.53 12.58 1.00
N VAL A 48 1.79 12.36 0.66
CA VAL A 48 2.86 12.17 1.65
C VAL A 48 3.68 13.44 1.70
N VAL A 49 3.90 13.94 2.91
CA VAL A 49 4.69 15.14 3.15
C VAL A 49 5.91 14.77 3.98
N ARG A 50 7.09 15.02 3.45
CA ARG A 50 8.34 14.98 4.21
C ARG A 50 8.72 16.39 4.59
N TRP A 51 8.93 16.63 5.87
CA TRP A 51 9.15 17.98 6.37
C TRP A 51 10.41 18.61 5.78
N ALA A 52 11.48 17.83 5.63
CA ALA A 52 12.74 18.28 5.03
C ALA A 52 12.62 18.73 3.56
N ASP A 53 11.64 18.19 2.83
CA ASP A 53 11.46 18.49 1.40
C ASP A 53 10.69 19.80 1.17
N LEU A 54 10.11 20.40 2.21
CA LEU A 54 9.29 21.62 2.09
C LEU A 54 10.11 22.90 1.90
N GLY A 55 11.41 22.89 2.26
CA GLY A 55 12.24 24.08 2.27
C GLY A 55 11.73 25.15 3.24
N THR A 56 11.88 26.44 2.92
CA THR A 56 11.36 27.53 3.74
C THR A 56 9.89 27.81 3.41
N CYS A 57 9.01 27.71 4.41
CA CYS A 57 7.58 27.93 4.27
C CYS A 57 7.12 29.17 5.05
N GLU A 58 6.09 29.84 4.53
CA GLU A 58 5.36 30.85 5.31
C GLU A 58 4.26 30.16 6.13
N ALA A 59 4.24 30.40 7.42
CA ALA A 59 3.21 29.96 8.34
C ALA A 59 2.37 31.15 8.80
N VAL A 60 1.05 31.07 8.60
CA VAL A 60 0.07 32.04 9.10
C VAL A 60 -0.65 31.43 10.29
N VAL A 61 -0.57 32.08 11.44
CA VAL A 61 -1.18 31.60 12.69
C VAL A 61 -2.47 32.37 12.95
N LEU A 62 -3.58 31.64 13.05
CA LEU A 62 -4.94 32.15 13.24
C LEU A 62 -5.55 31.52 14.49
N THR A 63 -6.60 32.13 15.03
CA THR A 63 -7.52 31.42 15.93
C THR A 63 -8.61 30.69 15.13
N GLY A 64 -9.37 29.80 15.76
CA GLY A 64 -10.49 29.07 15.15
C GLY A 64 -11.57 29.98 14.59
N GLY A 65 -11.72 31.18 15.17
CA GLY A 65 -12.58 32.26 14.67
C GLY A 65 -11.96 33.17 13.59
N GLY A 66 -10.76 32.84 13.08
CA GLY A 66 -10.10 33.56 11.98
C GLY A 66 -9.28 34.79 12.38
N ARG A 67 -9.07 35.05 13.68
CA ARG A 67 -8.25 36.18 14.12
C ARG A 67 -6.76 35.90 13.92
N LEU A 68 -6.05 36.79 13.21
CA LEU A 68 -4.60 36.69 13.02
C LEU A 68 -3.84 36.85 14.33
N LEU A 69 -3.01 35.85 14.64
CA LEU A 69 -2.05 35.87 15.76
C LEU A 69 -0.64 36.25 15.30
N GLY A 70 -0.25 35.85 14.08
CA GLY A 70 1.05 36.23 13.53
C GLY A 70 1.39 35.52 12.21
N ARG A 71 2.52 35.91 11.64
CA ARG A 71 3.14 35.26 10.48
C ARG A 71 4.61 34.99 10.78
N VAL A 72 5.11 33.84 10.34
CA VAL A 72 6.51 33.45 10.54
C VAL A 72 7.02 32.63 9.38
N LEU A 73 8.29 32.77 9.05
CA LEU A 73 8.98 31.85 8.14
C LEU A 73 9.56 30.70 8.95
N VAL A 74 9.30 29.48 8.49
CA VAL A 74 9.74 28.25 9.16
C VAL A 74 10.45 27.36 8.14
N GLN A 75 11.56 26.75 8.54
CA GLN A 75 12.15 25.66 7.75
C GLN A 75 11.29 24.42 7.93
N GLY A 76 10.93 23.77 6.83
CA GLY A 76 10.10 22.58 6.81
C GLY A 76 10.57 21.53 7.80
N GLU A 77 11.86 21.17 7.77
CA GLU A 77 12.49 20.22 8.68
C GLU A 77 12.36 20.59 10.18
N GLN A 78 12.08 21.86 10.48
CA GLN A 78 11.91 22.38 11.83
C GLN A 78 10.43 22.59 12.20
N LEU A 79 9.48 22.20 11.34
CA LEU A 79 8.05 22.29 11.66
C LEU A 79 7.68 21.46 12.89
N PHE A 80 8.31 20.29 13.01
CA PHE A 80 8.16 19.38 14.13
C PHE A 80 9.52 18.98 14.68
N GLU A 81 9.67 19.09 16.00
CA GLU A 81 10.83 18.62 16.75
C GLU A 81 10.31 17.61 17.77
N ASP A 82 10.71 16.34 17.65
CA ASP A 82 10.22 15.23 18.48
C ASP A 82 8.68 15.14 18.54
N GLY A 83 7.99 15.50 17.45
CA GLY A 83 6.53 15.49 17.35
C GLY A 83 5.83 16.71 17.94
N PHE A 84 6.55 17.70 18.46
CA PHE A 84 6.00 18.97 18.93
C PHE A 84 6.19 20.07 17.90
N ALA A 85 5.32 21.09 17.91
CA ALA A 85 5.51 22.26 17.06
C ALA A 85 6.91 22.87 17.25
N GLY A 86 7.54 23.24 16.15
CA GLY A 86 8.89 23.80 16.12
C GLY A 86 9.04 25.13 16.86
N PRO A 87 10.30 25.51 17.18
CA PRO A 87 10.60 26.71 17.97
C PRO A 87 10.10 28.02 17.34
N ALA A 88 9.97 28.09 16.01
CA ALA A 88 9.43 29.27 15.33
C ALA A 88 7.90 29.45 15.56
N LEU A 89 7.17 28.35 15.76
CA LEU A 89 5.72 28.38 15.96
C LEU A 89 5.34 28.57 17.43
N ARG A 90 6.08 27.96 18.37
CA ARG A 90 5.78 27.97 19.82
C ARG A 90 5.46 29.37 20.38
N PRO A 91 6.20 30.46 20.07
CA PRO A 91 5.91 31.79 20.61
C PRO A 91 4.56 32.35 20.16
N LEU A 92 4.06 31.96 18.99
CA LEU A 92 2.81 32.47 18.42
C LEU A 92 1.58 31.73 18.93
N VAL A 93 1.74 30.47 19.32
CA VAL A 93 0.64 29.59 19.78
C VAL A 93 0.64 29.36 21.29
N GLY A 94 1.66 29.87 22.00
CA GLY A 94 1.77 29.81 23.45
C GLY A 94 1.77 28.37 23.97
N SER A 95 1.06 28.13 25.08
CA SER A 95 0.97 26.81 25.72
C SER A 95 0.28 25.75 24.86
N ALA A 96 -0.44 26.14 23.80
CA ALA A 96 -1.06 25.20 22.87
C ALA A 96 -0.06 24.55 21.90
N GLY A 97 1.18 25.04 21.83
CA GLY A 97 2.21 24.50 20.94
C GLY A 97 2.55 23.03 21.19
N SER A 98 2.32 22.51 22.41
CA SER A 98 2.52 21.11 22.72
C SER A 98 1.40 20.18 22.22
N ALA A 99 0.29 20.75 21.75
CA ALA A 99 -0.88 20.00 21.28
C ALA A 99 -1.12 20.16 19.76
N LEU A 100 -0.23 20.88 19.06
CA LEU A 100 -0.32 21.07 17.62
C LEU A 100 0.15 19.82 16.88
N VAL A 101 -0.70 19.34 15.99
CA VAL A 101 -0.44 18.20 15.09
C VAL A 101 -0.81 18.59 13.65
N PRO A 102 -0.29 17.88 12.63
CA PRO A 102 -0.78 18.04 11.26
C PRO A 102 -2.24 17.62 11.17
N LEU A 103 -3.16 18.60 11.12
CA LEU A 103 -4.60 18.37 11.10
C LEU A 103 -5.04 17.79 9.75
N CYS A 104 -4.62 18.44 8.67
CA CYS A 104 -4.91 18.03 7.29
C CYS A 104 -3.91 18.65 6.31
N TYR A 105 -3.91 18.13 5.09
CA TYR A 105 -3.38 18.83 3.93
C TYR A 105 -4.54 19.41 3.12
N LEU A 106 -4.38 20.63 2.61
CA LEU A 106 -5.33 21.33 1.76
C LEU A 106 -4.70 21.59 0.39
N SER A 107 -5.49 21.37 -0.66
CA SER A 107 -5.13 21.77 -2.02
C SER A 107 -6.24 22.59 -2.65
N GLU A 108 -5.87 23.73 -3.23
CA GLU A 108 -6.78 24.60 -3.96
C GLU A 108 -7.25 23.97 -5.27
N HIS A 109 -8.57 23.88 -5.43
CA HIS A 109 -9.18 23.37 -6.63
C HIS A 109 -9.29 24.48 -7.70
N PRO A 110 -9.02 24.22 -9.00
CA PRO A 110 -9.07 25.24 -10.04
C PRO A 110 -10.44 25.90 -10.25
N GLY A 111 -11.53 25.21 -9.90
CA GLY A 111 -12.88 25.78 -9.88
C GLY A 111 -13.20 26.60 -8.62
N GLY A 112 -12.22 26.82 -7.75
CA GLY A 112 -12.38 27.41 -6.42
C GLY A 112 -12.65 26.36 -5.32
N GLY A 113 -12.44 26.76 -4.08
CA GLY A 113 -12.54 25.90 -2.90
C GLY A 113 -11.32 24.99 -2.75
N TYR A 114 -11.43 24.05 -1.81
CA TYR A 114 -10.30 23.22 -1.37
C TYR A 114 -10.68 21.75 -1.27
N HIS A 115 -9.80 20.86 -1.76
CA HIS A 115 -9.82 19.47 -1.34
C HIS A 115 -9.07 19.32 -0.02
N GLY A 116 -9.66 18.57 0.91
CA GLY A 116 -9.01 18.22 2.16
C GLY A 116 -8.56 16.77 2.19
N TYR A 117 -7.41 16.59 2.84
CA TYR A 117 -6.77 15.31 3.03
C TYR A 117 -6.54 15.12 4.52
N ALA A 118 -7.26 14.16 5.10
CA ALA A 118 -7.19 13.86 6.52
C ALA A 118 -5.92 13.08 6.84
N GLN A 119 -5.28 13.42 7.96
CA GLN A 119 -4.11 12.72 8.45
C GLN A 119 -4.48 11.27 8.82
N ILE A 120 -3.72 10.30 8.32
CA ILE A 120 -3.79 8.89 8.76
C ILE A 120 -2.59 8.51 9.63
N ARG A 121 -1.46 9.20 9.45
CA ARG A 121 -0.22 8.96 10.20
C ARG A 121 0.65 10.22 10.20
N ALA A 122 1.33 10.50 11.30
CA ALA A 122 2.45 11.44 11.32
C ALA A 122 3.58 10.94 12.24
N HIS A 123 4.78 11.30 11.85
CA HIS A 123 6.03 11.08 12.56
C HIS A 123 6.80 12.40 12.63
N ALA A 124 7.93 12.39 13.33
CA ALA A 124 8.78 13.57 13.44
C ALA A 124 9.36 14.00 12.09
N GLU A 125 9.46 13.12 11.09
CA GLU A 125 10.07 13.41 9.79
C GLU A 125 9.04 13.63 8.65
N ASP A 126 7.84 13.07 8.79
CA ASP A 126 6.83 13.07 7.73
C ASP A 126 5.38 12.88 8.23
N ALA A 127 4.43 13.07 7.32
CA ALA A 127 3.04 12.68 7.51
C ALA A 127 2.42 12.14 6.22
N CYS A 128 1.39 11.31 6.38
CA CYS A 128 0.59 10.80 5.28
C CYS A 128 -0.87 11.22 5.46
N PHE A 129 -1.44 11.76 4.38
CA PHE A 129 -2.81 12.24 4.33
C PHE A 129 -3.58 11.53 3.21
N VAL A 130 -4.86 11.27 3.44
CA VAL A 130 -5.77 10.66 2.46
C VAL A 130 -6.95 11.58 2.21
N ARG A 131 -7.34 11.74 0.95
CA ARG A 131 -8.45 12.61 0.54
C ARG A 131 -9.73 12.24 1.27
N SER A 132 -10.32 13.19 1.96
CA SER A 132 -11.56 13.03 2.71
C SER A 132 -12.74 13.77 2.09
N THR A 133 -12.50 14.70 1.15
CA THR A 133 -13.57 15.40 0.44
C THR A 133 -13.69 14.93 -1.01
N ALA A 134 -14.90 14.52 -1.40
CA ALA A 134 -15.23 14.18 -2.78
C ALA A 134 -15.24 15.43 -3.68
N GLU A 135 -15.85 16.51 -3.18
CA GLU A 135 -15.91 17.82 -3.85
C GLU A 135 -15.07 18.87 -3.09
N PRO A 136 -14.64 19.95 -3.77
CA PRO A 136 -14.01 21.08 -3.10
C PRO A 136 -14.95 21.73 -2.08
N VAL A 137 -14.42 22.16 -0.93
CA VAL A 137 -15.16 22.85 0.13
C VAL A 137 -14.61 24.26 0.38
N GLY A 138 -15.43 25.16 0.90
CA GLY A 138 -15.01 26.46 1.41
C GLY A 138 -14.37 27.39 0.38
N HIS A 139 -15.17 27.96 -0.53
CA HIS A 139 -14.70 28.98 -1.47
C HIS A 139 -14.22 30.26 -0.77
N GLY A 140 -13.27 30.96 -1.40
CA GLY A 140 -12.68 32.20 -0.90
C GLY A 140 -11.20 32.04 -0.56
N GLU A 141 -10.66 32.99 0.21
CA GLU A 141 -9.28 32.94 0.69
C GLU A 141 -9.12 31.91 1.81
N VAL A 142 -7.97 31.23 1.86
CA VAL A 142 -7.72 30.12 2.80
C VAL A 142 -7.79 30.58 4.27
N ASP A 143 -7.41 31.83 4.55
CA ASP A 143 -7.35 32.41 5.89
C ASP A 143 -8.72 32.84 6.43
N GLN A 144 -9.76 32.82 5.59
CA GLN A 144 -11.16 32.99 6.01
C GLN A 144 -11.77 31.71 6.60
N LEU A 145 -11.06 30.57 6.53
CA LEU A 145 -11.42 29.30 7.17
C LEU A 145 -12.79 28.70 6.76
N HIS A 146 -13.41 29.16 5.67
CA HIS A 146 -14.69 28.63 5.19
C HIS A 146 -14.67 27.12 4.85
N TRP A 147 -13.47 26.54 4.69
CA TRP A 147 -13.26 25.12 4.43
C TRP A 147 -13.27 24.27 5.71
N LEU A 148 -12.97 24.87 6.88
CA LEU A 148 -12.62 24.15 8.10
C LEU A 148 -13.75 23.22 8.58
N ASP A 149 -14.98 23.71 8.61
CA ASP A 149 -16.14 22.91 9.04
C ASP A 149 -16.39 21.72 8.12
N GLY A 150 -16.22 21.92 6.81
CA GLY A 150 -16.33 20.84 5.81
C GLY A 150 -15.28 19.75 6.04
N ILE A 151 -14.03 20.14 6.29
CA ILE A 151 -12.94 19.20 6.54
C ILE A 151 -13.12 18.45 7.86
N LEU A 152 -13.47 19.14 8.94
CA LEU A 152 -13.70 18.50 10.24
C LEU A 152 -14.91 17.56 10.18
N THR A 153 -15.98 17.92 9.47
CA THR A 153 -17.14 17.04 9.26
C THR A 153 -16.76 15.79 8.46
N ALA A 154 -15.98 15.95 7.39
CA ALA A 154 -15.46 14.82 6.63
C ALA A 154 -14.57 13.92 7.49
N HIS A 155 -13.70 14.50 8.31
CA HIS A 155 -12.88 13.75 9.26
C HIS A 155 -13.75 12.93 10.23
N GLN A 156 -14.74 13.56 10.87
CA GLN A 156 -15.66 12.89 11.81
C GLN A 156 -16.42 11.73 11.18
N THR A 157 -16.77 11.82 9.90
CA THR A 157 -17.41 10.73 9.14
C THR A 157 -16.53 9.48 9.05
N TYR A 158 -15.21 9.64 9.02
CA TYR A 158 -14.24 8.57 8.78
C TYR A 158 -13.32 8.27 9.97
N VAL A 159 -13.66 8.70 11.19
CA VAL A 159 -12.78 8.54 12.38
C VAL A 159 -12.29 7.10 12.57
N PRO A 160 -13.13 6.04 12.50
CA PRO A 160 -12.64 4.67 12.67
C PRO A 160 -11.59 4.29 11.61
N GLN A 161 -11.83 4.66 10.35
CA GLN A 161 -10.95 4.36 9.22
C GLN A 161 -9.64 5.13 9.31
N LEU A 162 -9.69 6.41 9.69
CA LEU A 162 -8.52 7.28 9.82
C LEU A 162 -7.63 6.85 11.00
N GLY A 163 -8.23 6.67 12.18
CA GLY A 163 -7.51 6.30 13.40
C GLY A 163 -6.96 4.88 13.39
N ASN A 164 -7.54 3.98 12.59
CA ASN A 164 -7.13 2.58 12.49
C ASN A 164 -6.78 2.18 11.05
N HIS A 165 -6.22 3.09 10.25
CA HIS A 165 -6.03 2.90 8.79
C HIS A 165 -5.35 1.59 8.38
N HIS A 166 -4.45 1.03 9.21
CA HIS A 166 -3.84 -0.29 8.96
C HIS A 166 -4.82 -1.48 9.00
N LEU A 167 -5.98 -1.31 9.65
CA LEU A 167 -7.02 -2.33 9.78
C LEU A 167 -8.22 -2.08 8.85
N TYR A 168 -8.28 -0.89 8.22
CA TYR A 168 -9.43 -0.44 7.42
C TYR A 168 -9.10 -0.31 5.93
N PHE A 169 -8.16 -1.12 5.46
CA PHE A 169 -7.97 -1.29 4.03
C PHE A 169 -9.22 -1.89 3.37
N ARG A 170 -9.55 -1.42 2.16
CA ARG A 170 -10.62 -2.02 1.35
C ARG A 170 -10.03 -3.08 0.42
N ASN A 171 -10.63 -4.25 0.40
CA ASN A 171 -10.37 -5.25 -0.63
C ASN A 171 -11.60 -5.35 -1.53
N HIS A 172 -11.47 -4.85 -2.76
CA HIS A 172 -12.51 -4.88 -3.79
C HIS A 172 -12.77 -6.29 -4.34
N PHE A 173 -11.80 -7.21 -4.21
CA PHE A 173 -11.88 -8.57 -4.74
C PHE A 173 -11.77 -9.60 -3.62
N LYS A 174 -12.65 -9.54 -2.62
CA LYS A 174 -12.60 -10.47 -1.48
C LYS A 174 -12.75 -11.92 -1.96
N GLY A 175 -11.77 -12.76 -1.59
CA GLY A 175 -11.74 -14.18 -1.97
C GLY A 175 -11.28 -14.44 -3.40
N THR A 176 -10.82 -13.40 -4.11
CA THR A 176 -10.25 -13.50 -5.46
C THR A 176 -8.90 -12.78 -5.48
N GLU A 177 -7.86 -13.50 -5.85
CA GLU A 177 -6.55 -12.94 -6.12
C GLU A 177 -6.48 -12.56 -7.60
N LEU A 178 -5.97 -11.36 -7.89
CA LEU A 178 -5.70 -10.87 -9.24
C LEU A 178 -4.19 -10.72 -9.39
N GLU A 179 -3.58 -11.49 -10.30
CA GLU A 179 -2.13 -11.49 -10.48
C GLU A 179 -1.72 -11.59 -11.96
N TYR A 180 -0.73 -10.78 -12.36
CA TYR A 180 0.06 -10.99 -13.56
C TYR A 180 1.39 -11.63 -13.20
N LYS A 181 1.91 -12.54 -14.04
CA LYS A 181 3.19 -13.23 -13.77
C LYS A 181 4.17 -13.15 -14.92
N TYR A 182 5.43 -13.22 -14.55
CA TYR A 182 6.56 -13.33 -15.45
C TYR A 182 7.47 -14.42 -14.91
N THR A 183 7.82 -15.41 -15.73
CA THR A 183 8.94 -16.30 -15.44
C THR A 183 10.21 -15.57 -15.86
N LEU A 184 11.18 -15.46 -14.96
CA LEU A 184 12.42 -14.73 -15.20
C LEU A 184 13.50 -15.70 -15.69
N ASP A 185 13.96 -15.50 -16.92
CA ASP A 185 14.99 -16.31 -17.57
C ASP A 185 15.87 -15.45 -18.50
N PRO A 186 17.16 -15.28 -18.21
CA PRO A 186 17.89 -15.85 -17.06
C PRO A 186 17.36 -15.31 -15.72
N ALA A 187 17.39 -16.16 -14.69
CA ALA A 187 16.98 -15.77 -13.34
C ALA A 187 17.94 -14.70 -12.78
N PRO A 188 17.46 -13.49 -12.42
CA PRO A 188 18.30 -12.46 -11.83
C PRO A 188 18.56 -12.72 -10.35
N ASP A 189 19.47 -11.93 -9.77
CA ASP A 189 19.46 -11.72 -8.32
C ASP A 189 18.17 -10.98 -7.95
N ILE A 190 17.28 -11.64 -7.21
CA ILE A 190 15.96 -11.09 -6.89
C ILE A 190 16.02 -9.91 -5.90
N TRP A 191 17.10 -9.76 -5.13
CA TRP A 191 17.31 -8.57 -4.30
C TRP A 191 17.66 -7.37 -5.17
N GLU A 192 18.59 -7.54 -6.12
CA GLU A 192 18.94 -6.50 -7.08
C GLU A 192 17.71 -6.08 -7.89
N ALA A 193 16.95 -7.04 -8.43
CA ALA A 193 15.74 -6.76 -9.19
C ALA A 193 14.70 -5.96 -8.38
N ALA A 194 14.40 -6.39 -7.15
CA ALA A 194 13.43 -5.70 -6.30
C ALA A 194 13.90 -4.29 -5.89
N THR A 195 15.19 -4.13 -5.57
CA THR A 195 15.75 -2.82 -5.19
C THR A 195 15.84 -1.85 -6.37
N GLU A 196 16.06 -2.33 -7.58
CA GLU A 196 15.98 -1.50 -8.79
C GLU A 196 14.56 -1.01 -9.07
N VAL A 197 13.55 -1.88 -8.94
CA VAL A 197 12.14 -1.47 -9.06
C VAL A 197 11.78 -0.43 -8.01
N LEU A 198 12.16 -0.65 -6.74
CA LEU A 198 11.92 0.32 -5.68
C LEU A 198 12.59 1.67 -5.97
N ARG A 199 13.82 1.66 -6.51
CA ARG A 199 14.53 2.88 -6.91
C ARG A 199 13.79 3.60 -8.04
N ALA A 200 13.34 2.88 -9.06
CA ALA A 200 12.60 3.43 -10.18
C ALA A 200 11.27 4.07 -9.73
N LEU A 201 10.54 3.41 -8.82
CA LEU A 201 9.32 3.98 -8.22
C LEU A 201 9.61 5.26 -7.42
N ARG A 202 10.69 5.28 -6.62
CA ARG A 202 11.12 6.48 -5.87
C ARG A 202 11.55 7.62 -6.79
N ALA A 203 12.14 7.30 -7.94
CA ALA A 203 12.52 8.26 -8.97
C ALA A 203 11.31 8.75 -9.80
N GLY A 204 10.13 8.15 -9.61
CA GLY A 204 8.91 8.53 -10.31
C GLY A 204 8.81 8.01 -11.75
N GLU A 205 9.57 6.97 -12.10
CA GLU A 205 9.57 6.36 -13.44
C GLU A 205 8.22 5.76 -13.83
N LEU A 206 7.38 5.42 -12.86
CA LEU A 206 5.96 5.12 -13.05
C LEU A 206 5.11 6.33 -12.62
N PRO A 207 4.63 7.17 -13.55
CA PRO A 207 3.89 8.38 -13.21
C PRO A 207 2.65 8.09 -12.37
N GLY A 208 2.39 8.92 -11.36
CA GLY A 208 1.24 8.78 -10.48
C GLY A 208 1.28 7.59 -9.51
N CYS A 209 2.38 6.83 -9.46
CA CYS A 209 2.60 5.79 -8.46
C CYS A 209 3.79 6.13 -7.57
N ARG A 210 3.70 5.77 -6.29
CA ARG A 210 4.80 5.91 -5.33
C ARG A 210 4.89 4.64 -4.48
N PRO A 211 6.05 4.35 -3.87
CA PRO A 211 6.12 3.27 -2.90
C PRO A 211 5.12 3.50 -1.76
N GLU A 212 4.48 2.44 -1.28
CA GLU A 212 3.49 2.56 -0.20
C GLU A 212 4.15 3.20 1.05
N TYR A 213 3.51 4.23 1.59
CA TYR A 213 4.05 4.96 2.73
C TYR A 213 4.38 4.04 3.92
N ARG A 214 5.69 3.94 4.22
CA ARG A 214 6.31 3.16 5.32
C ARG A 214 6.02 1.65 5.31
N GLU A 215 5.52 1.11 4.21
CA GLU A 215 5.31 -0.32 3.99
C GLU A 215 5.83 -0.73 2.60
N ASP A 216 6.82 0.01 2.08
CA ASP A 216 7.26 -0.04 0.69
C ASP A 216 8.05 -1.30 0.32
N PHE A 217 8.69 -1.96 1.29
CA PHE A 217 9.55 -3.11 1.05
C PHE A 217 9.42 -4.17 2.14
N GLN A 218 9.13 -5.42 1.77
CA GLN A 218 9.02 -6.55 2.71
C GLN A 218 9.83 -7.77 2.23
N ILE A 219 10.24 -8.62 3.17
CA ILE A 219 11.09 -9.78 2.90
C ILE A 219 10.43 -11.01 3.52
N TRP A 220 10.31 -12.07 2.72
CA TRP A 220 9.78 -13.34 3.18
C TRP A 220 10.75 -14.48 2.86
N TYR A 221 10.91 -15.38 3.82
CA TYR A 221 11.74 -16.57 3.70
C TYR A 221 11.04 -17.71 4.42
N TYR A 222 10.64 -18.74 3.69
CA TYR A 222 9.96 -19.89 4.27
C TYR A 222 10.03 -21.13 3.36
N ASP A 223 9.88 -22.30 3.97
CA ASP A 223 9.65 -23.55 3.26
C ASP A 223 8.15 -23.70 2.98
N ASN A 224 7.80 -24.24 1.82
CA ASN A 224 6.43 -24.40 1.36
C ASN A 224 6.14 -25.86 1.00
N HIS A 225 4.99 -26.34 1.46
CA HIS A 225 4.47 -27.67 1.13
C HIS A 225 3.22 -27.52 0.29
N LEU A 226 3.33 -27.81 -1.01
CA LEU A 226 2.22 -27.68 -1.97
C LEU A 226 1.64 -29.06 -2.31
N PHE A 227 0.33 -29.12 -2.40
CA PHE A 227 -0.45 -30.28 -2.80
C PHE A 227 -1.31 -29.93 -4.00
N ASP A 228 -1.18 -30.72 -5.06
CA ASP A 228 -2.06 -30.63 -6.23
C ASP A 228 -3.41 -31.25 -5.90
N VAL A 229 -4.49 -30.47 -6.00
CA VAL A 229 -5.85 -30.96 -5.71
C VAL A 229 -6.44 -31.49 -7.01
N LEU A 230 -6.61 -32.82 -7.06
CA LEU A 230 -7.09 -33.56 -8.23
C LEU A 230 -8.62 -33.69 -8.24
N GLY A 231 -9.24 -33.70 -7.07
CA GLY A 231 -10.68 -33.81 -6.90
C GLY A 231 -11.17 -33.45 -5.50
N PRO A 232 -12.48 -33.20 -5.32
CA PRO A 232 -13.52 -33.19 -6.37
C PRO A 232 -13.34 -32.02 -7.35
N GLU A 233 -14.03 -32.06 -8.50
CA GLU A 233 -13.82 -31.10 -9.61
C GLU A 233 -13.94 -29.63 -9.17
N SER A 234 -14.90 -29.33 -8.28
CA SER A 234 -15.12 -28.00 -7.70
C SER A 234 -13.98 -27.50 -6.83
N GLU A 235 -13.09 -28.39 -6.39
CA GLU A 235 -11.96 -28.11 -5.49
C GLU A 235 -10.61 -28.08 -6.24
N ARG A 236 -10.61 -28.28 -7.56
CA ARG A 236 -9.38 -28.32 -8.36
C ARG A 236 -8.56 -27.05 -8.24
N GLY A 237 -7.25 -27.24 -8.14
CA GLY A 237 -6.27 -26.17 -7.98
C GLY A 237 -5.12 -26.68 -7.11
N TYR A 238 -4.83 -25.97 -6.02
CA TYR A 238 -3.86 -26.47 -5.04
C TYR A 238 -4.20 -26.05 -3.60
N ALA A 239 -3.64 -26.81 -2.66
CA ALA A 239 -3.53 -26.45 -1.26
C ALA A 239 -2.04 -26.29 -0.90
N SER A 240 -1.70 -25.32 -0.06
CA SER A 240 -0.33 -25.03 0.32
C SER A 240 -0.26 -24.67 1.79
N PHE A 241 0.67 -25.29 2.52
CA PHE A 241 0.95 -24.95 3.91
C PHE A 241 2.18 -24.03 3.95
N ILE A 242 2.00 -22.87 4.59
CA ILE A 242 3.02 -21.85 4.78
C ILE A 242 3.25 -21.68 6.28
N PRO A 243 4.48 -21.84 6.80
CA PRO A 243 4.74 -21.64 8.22
C PRO A 243 4.51 -20.17 8.61
N SER A 244 3.97 -19.98 9.81
CA SER A 244 3.71 -18.69 10.45
C SER A 244 4.67 -18.47 11.62
N THR A 245 4.83 -17.22 12.05
CA THR A 245 5.78 -16.83 13.10
C THR A 245 5.43 -17.37 14.49
N ASP A 246 4.18 -17.78 14.70
CA ASP A 246 3.67 -18.41 15.91
C ASP A 246 3.93 -19.93 15.97
N GLY A 247 4.67 -20.48 15.00
CA GLY A 247 4.98 -21.91 14.91
C GLY A 247 3.84 -22.75 14.32
N ARG A 248 2.72 -22.13 13.94
CA ARG A 248 1.60 -22.77 13.24
C ARG A 248 1.73 -22.57 11.73
N ASN A 249 0.75 -23.03 10.96
CA ASN A 249 0.70 -22.86 9.52
C ASN A 249 -0.49 -22.00 9.07
N ILE A 250 -0.33 -21.38 7.91
CA ILE A 250 -1.39 -20.85 7.09
C ILE A 250 -1.67 -21.89 6.00
N LEU A 251 -2.89 -22.40 5.94
CA LEU A 251 -3.38 -23.19 4.82
C LEU A 251 -3.93 -22.24 3.76
N LYS A 252 -3.21 -22.14 2.64
CA LYS A 252 -3.61 -21.38 1.46
C LYS A 252 -4.22 -22.32 0.42
N ARG A 253 -5.44 -22.03 -0.02
CA ARG A 253 -6.15 -22.80 -1.06
C ARG A 253 -6.44 -21.89 -2.25
N LYS A 254 -6.13 -22.37 -3.45
CA LYS A 254 -6.49 -21.70 -4.72
C LYS A 254 -7.28 -22.66 -5.60
N TRP A 255 -8.33 -22.14 -6.23
CA TRP A 255 -9.19 -22.92 -7.13
C TRP A 255 -9.04 -22.45 -8.57
N PHE A 256 -8.60 -23.36 -9.44
CA PHE A 256 -8.49 -23.14 -10.87
C PHE A 256 -8.19 -24.46 -11.61
N ALA A 257 -8.76 -24.61 -12.80
CA ALA A 257 -8.42 -25.70 -13.71
C ALA A 257 -7.11 -25.41 -14.46
N GLU A 258 -6.96 -24.17 -14.93
CA GLU A 258 -5.84 -23.68 -15.73
C GLU A 258 -5.31 -22.36 -15.16
N ASP A 259 -4.04 -22.07 -15.43
CA ASP A 259 -3.37 -20.86 -14.98
C ASP A 259 -4.03 -19.60 -15.60
N SER A 260 -4.67 -18.79 -14.76
CA SER A 260 -5.40 -17.59 -15.15
C SER A 260 -4.97 -16.35 -14.36
N PHE A 261 -5.42 -15.17 -14.81
CA PHE A 261 -5.25 -13.86 -14.16
C PHE A 261 -5.96 -13.76 -12.80
N ALA A 262 -7.24 -14.16 -12.76
CA ALA A 262 -8.06 -14.12 -11.56
C ALA A 262 -8.26 -15.53 -11.03
N ARG A 263 -8.06 -15.73 -9.74
CA ARG A 263 -8.19 -17.04 -9.07
C ARG A 263 -8.89 -16.87 -7.74
N ARG A 264 -9.81 -17.78 -7.44
CA ARG A 264 -10.41 -17.84 -6.11
C ARG A 264 -9.32 -18.26 -5.11
N GLU A 265 -9.30 -17.61 -3.95
CA GLU A 265 -8.35 -17.86 -2.87
C GLU A 265 -9.02 -17.85 -1.49
N GLU A 266 -8.50 -18.69 -0.61
CA GLU A 266 -8.84 -18.72 0.80
C GLU A 266 -7.59 -18.98 1.64
N LEU A 267 -7.50 -18.27 2.77
CA LEU A 267 -6.44 -18.41 3.76
C LEU A 267 -7.06 -18.84 5.10
N THR A 268 -6.63 -19.98 5.62
CA THR A 268 -6.96 -20.43 6.97
C THR A 268 -5.72 -20.29 7.85
N HIS A 269 -5.78 -19.40 8.84
CA HIS A 269 -4.66 -19.11 9.74
C HIS A 269 -4.68 -20.01 10.99
N GLY A 270 -3.50 -20.24 11.58
CA GLY A 270 -3.37 -20.90 12.88
C GLY A 270 -3.59 -22.42 12.82
N VAL A 271 -3.31 -23.05 11.68
CA VAL A 271 -3.38 -24.50 11.50
C VAL A 271 -2.20 -25.16 12.23
N ASP A 272 -2.51 -25.88 13.30
CA ASP A 272 -1.53 -26.52 14.18
C ASP A 272 -1.30 -27.99 13.76
N LEU A 273 -0.54 -28.17 12.68
CA LEU A 273 -0.22 -29.47 12.10
C LEU A 273 1.27 -29.55 11.73
N ALA A 274 1.87 -30.73 11.88
CA ALA A 274 3.21 -31.00 11.37
C ALA A 274 3.17 -31.39 9.88
N PRO A 275 4.28 -31.24 9.13
CA PRO A 275 4.31 -31.58 7.71
C PRO A 275 3.89 -33.01 7.36
N ALA A 276 4.12 -33.96 8.27
CA ALA A 276 3.71 -35.35 8.11
C ALA A 276 2.18 -35.54 8.07
N ASP A 277 1.43 -34.65 8.72
CA ASP A 277 -0.03 -34.76 8.88
C ASP A 277 -0.82 -33.96 7.83
N PHE A 278 -0.13 -33.18 6.99
CA PHE A 278 -0.77 -32.30 6.00
C PHE A 278 -1.65 -33.06 5.00
N ALA A 279 -1.16 -34.19 4.46
CA ALA A 279 -1.91 -34.98 3.49
C ALA A 279 -3.17 -35.60 4.13
N ASP A 280 -3.04 -36.12 5.35
CA ASP A 280 -4.14 -36.73 6.10
C ASP A 280 -5.21 -35.70 6.45
N HIS A 281 -4.81 -34.48 6.83
CA HIS A 281 -5.75 -33.38 7.04
C HIS A 281 -6.51 -33.02 5.76
N LEU A 282 -5.82 -32.84 4.63
CA LEU A 282 -6.47 -32.49 3.36
C LEU A 282 -7.44 -33.59 2.88
N THR A 283 -7.09 -34.85 3.06
CA THR A 283 -7.91 -35.99 2.62
C THR A 283 -9.03 -36.32 3.59
N GLY A 284 -8.72 -36.43 4.88
CA GLY A 284 -9.65 -36.86 5.93
C GLY A 284 -10.60 -35.77 6.39
N GLU A 285 -10.10 -34.55 6.64
CA GLU A 285 -10.93 -33.46 7.16
C GLU A 285 -11.58 -32.64 6.04
N LEU A 286 -10.83 -32.35 4.96
CA LEU A 286 -11.36 -31.54 3.85
C LEU A 286 -11.94 -32.37 2.70
N GLY A 287 -11.83 -33.69 2.75
CA GLY A 287 -12.42 -34.59 1.74
C GLY A 287 -11.79 -34.46 0.35
N LEU A 288 -10.53 -34.01 0.27
CA LEU A 288 -9.85 -33.75 -1.00
C LEU A 288 -9.07 -34.98 -1.49
N THR A 289 -9.05 -35.18 -2.81
CA THR A 289 -8.06 -36.06 -3.45
C THR A 289 -6.87 -35.22 -3.83
N VAL A 290 -5.74 -35.44 -3.15
CA VAL A 290 -4.53 -34.64 -3.34
C VAL A 290 -3.33 -35.48 -3.76
N ARG A 291 -2.38 -34.83 -4.43
CA ARG A 291 -1.04 -35.37 -4.69
C ARG A 291 0.00 -34.43 -4.08
N PRO A 292 0.88 -34.91 -3.18
CA PRO A 292 1.96 -34.07 -2.67
C PRO A 292 2.92 -33.69 -3.81
N MET A 293 3.35 -32.43 -3.83
CA MET A 293 4.39 -31.94 -4.75
C MET A 293 5.72 -31.79 -4.00
N PRO A 294 6.88 -31.81 -4.70
CA PRO A 294 8.17 -31.58 -4.08
C PRO A 294 8.17 -30.29 -3.25
N PRO A 295 8.58 -30.33 -1.96
CA PRO A 295 8.63 -29.13 -1.14
C PRO A 295 9.75 -28.20 -1.65
N PHE A 296 9.54 -26.91 -1.48
CA PHE A 296 10.47 -25.90 -1.96
C PHE A 296 10.67 -24.80 -0.93
N ARG A 297 11.86 -24.20 -0.96
CA ARG A 297 12.17 -23.00 -0.23
C ARG A 297 11.88 -21.78 -1.09
N ARG A 298 11.11 -20.84 -0.54
CA ARG A 298 10.78 -19.57 -1.19
C ARG A 298 11.49 -18.42 -0.47
N VAL A 299 12.22 -17.64 -1.26
CA VAL A 299 12.66 -16.29 -0.88
C VAL A 299 11.88 -15.32 -1.74
N ARG A 300 11.31 -14.29 -1.11
CA ARG A 300 10.47 -13.31 -1.78
C ARG A 300 10.75 -11.91 -1.27
N TYR A 301 10.89 -10.97 -2.21
CA TYR A 301 10.98 -9.54 -1.94
C TYR A 301 9.75 -8.84 -2.50
N ASP A 302 9.08 -8.07 -1.66
CA ASP A 302 7.86 -7.36 -2.00
C ASP A 302 8.16 -5.88 -2.12
N VAL A 303 7.85 -5.28 -3.28
CA VAL A 303 7.82 -3.83 -3.46
C VAL A 303 6.36 -3.39 -3.55
N GLN A 304 5.91 -2.61 -2.57
CA GLN A 304 4.53 -2.12 -2.55
C GLN A 304 4.42 -0.79 -3.30
N CYS A 305 3.54 -0.76 -4.30
CA CYS A 305 3.30 0.38 -5.17
C CYS A 305 1.87 0.90 -4.97
N GLU A 306 1.74 2.14 -4.51
CA GLU A 306 0.45 2.82 -4.33
C GLU A 306 0.17 3.75 -5.50
N SER A 307 -1.04 3.69 -6.07
CA SER A 307 -1.54 4.70 -6.99
C SER A 307 -1.94 5.95 -6.22
N MET A 308 -1.29 7.07 -6.51
CA MET A 308 -1.60 8.37 -5.89
C MET A 308 -2.94 8.92 -6.36
N ARG A 309 -3.54 8.36 -7.41
CA ARG A 309 -4.84 8.78 -7.93
C ARG A 309 -6.00 8.13 -7.19
N THR A 310 -5.93 6.83 -6.94
CA THR A 310 -7.04 5.99 -6.43
C THR A 310 -6.82 5.46 -5.02
N GLY A 311 -5.56 5.47 -4.55
CA GLY A 311 -5.16 4.82 -3.31
C GLY A 311 -5.07 3.29 -3.41
N HIS A 312 -5.21 2.70 -4.61
CA HIS A 312 -5.01 1.27 -4.81
C HIS A 312 -3.54 0.89 -4.62
N ILE A 313 -3.28 -0.20 -3.90
CA ILE A 313 -1.96 -0.71 -3.57
C ILE A 313 -1.76 -2.05 -4.27
N TYR A 314 -0.65 -2.14 -5.00
CA TYR A 314 -0.23 -3.27 -5.79
C TYR A 314 1.12 -3.76 -5.30
N GLY A 315 1.28 -5.07 -5.19
CA GLY A 315 2.55 -5.70 -4.90
C GLY A 315 3.29 -6.05 -6.18
N LEU A 316 4.58 -5.72 -6.22
CA LEU A 316 5.53 -6.17 -7.23
C LEU A 316 6.47 -7.15 -6.54
N PHE A 317 6.25 -8.44 -6.79
CA PHE A 317 6.87 -9.52 -6.01
C PHE A 317 7.94 -10.22 -6.81
N PHE A 318 9.15 -10.31 -6.26
CA PHE A 318 10.26 -11.04 -6.86
C PHE A 318 10.49 -12.33 -6.06
N ASP A 319 10.18 -13.45 -6.69
CA ASP A 319 10.27 -14.78 -6.10
C ASP A 319 11.49 -15.54 -6.61
N HIS A 320 12.11 -16.27 -5.69
CA HIS A 320 13.08 -17.32 -5.98
C HIS A 320 12.67 -18.57 -5.20
N CYS A 321 12.22 -19.59 -5.91
CA CYS A 321 11.81 -20.88 -5.37
C CYS A 321 12.83 -21.95 -5.78
N ARG A 322 13.40 -22.66 -4.82
CA ARG A 322 14.30 -23.80 -5.07
C ARG A 322 13.77 -25.05 -4.38
N LEU A 323 13.82 -26.21 -5.02
CA LEU A 323 13.39 -27.44 -4.36
C LEU A 323 14.32 -27.79 -3.19
N ILE A 324 13.78 -28.38 -2.12
CA ILE A 324 14.58 -28.76 -0.95
C ILE A 324 15.54 -29.91 -1.30
N ASP A 325 15.01 -30.94 -1.97
CA ASP A 325 15.78 -32.15 -2.31
C ASP A 325 16.45 -32.09 -3.69
N ALA A 326 16.25 -31.01 -4.44
CA ALA A 326 16.93 -30.71 -5.70
C ALA A 326 17.20 -29.20 -5.85
N PRO A 327 18.16 -28.63 -5.10
CA PRO A 327 18.37 -27.18 -5.02
C PRO A 327 18.78 -26.51 -6.35
N ASP A 328 19.23 -27.29 -7.33
CA ASP A 328 19.52 -26.86 -8.70
C ASP A 328 18.25 -26.60 -9.53
N VAL A 329 17.11 -27.16 -9.10
CA VAL A 329 15.81 -26.95 -9.73
C VAL A 329 15.16 -25.69 -9.14
N VAL A 330 15.17 -24.62 -9.94
CA VAL A 330 14.79 -23.27 -9.53
C VAL A 330 13.67 -22.72 -10.40
N LEU A 331 12.75 -21.99 -9.79
CA LEU A 331 11.80 -21.12 -10.44
C LEU A 331 12.01 -19.68 -9.92
N SER A 332 12.31 -18.75 -10.82
CA SER A 332 12.35 -17.33 -10.54
C SER A 332 11.19 -16.61 -11.22
N GLN A 333 10.46 -15.77 -10.48
CA GLN A 333 9.28 -15.07 -11.00
C GLN A 333 9.23 -13.61 -10.56
N CYS A 334 8.57 -12.80 -11.37
CA CYS A 334 8.00 -11.51 -10.97
C CYS A 334 6.47 -11.61 -11.01
N GLU A 335 5.79 -11.13 -9.98
CA GLU A 335 4.32 -11.08 -9.90
C GLU A 335 3.88 -9.62 -9.71
N VAL A 336 2.80 -9.20 -10.38
CA VAL A 336 2.09 -7.95 -10.10
C VAL A 336 0.73 -8.33 -9.55
N GLU A 337 0.42 -7.95 -8.31
CA GLU A 337 -0.79 -8.37 -7.60
C GLU A 337 -1.54 -7.16 -7.05
N TYR A 338 -2.87 -7.11 -7.18
CA TYR A 338 -3.68 -6.16 -6.41
C TYR A 338 -3.83 -6.65 -4.97
N LEU A 339 -3.49 -5.81 -3.99
CA LEU A 339 -3.55 -6.20 -2.58
C LEU A 339 -4.77 -5.60 -1.87
N ARG A 340 -4.86 -4.27 -1.92
CA ARG A 340 -5.79 -3.50 -1.09
C ARG A 340 -5.84 -2.05 -1.51
N SER A 341 -6.77 -1.29 -0.92
CA SER A 341 -6.93 0.13 -1.19
C SER A 341 -6.92 0.96 0.07
N ARG A 342 -6.17 2.06 0.03
CA ARG A 342 -6.09 3.13 1.02
C ARG A 342 -6.88 4.33 0.50
N ASN A 343 -8.21 4.22 0.52
CA ASN A 343 -9.10 5.31 0.16
C ASN A 343 -10.29 5.40 1.15
N LEU A 344 -10.77 6.62 1.36
CA LEU A 344 -11.97 6.87 2.18
C LEU A 344 -13.21 6.99 1.30
N LEU A 345 -13.03 7.59 0.12
CA LEU A 345 -14.07 7.78 -0.88
C LEU A 345 -14.27 6.48 -1.65
N GLU A 346 -15.47 6.27 -2.16
CA GLU A 346 -15.78 5.09 -2.97
C GLU A 346 -14.92 5.08 -4.24
N ALA A 347 -14.45 3.89 -4.61
CA ALA A 347 -13.63 3.65 -5.80
C ALA A 347 -14.23 2.49 -6.58
N GLU A 348 -14.13 2.56 -7.90
CA GLU A 348 -14.74 1.57 -8.80
C GLU A 348 -13.79 0.39 -9.04
N GLU A 349 -14.31 -0.83 -9.07
CA GLU A 349 -13.51 -2.04 -9.35
C GLU A 349 -12.81 -1.97 -10.72
N GLY A 350 -13.42 -1.29 -11.69
CA GLY A 350 -12.83 -1.07 -13.01
C GLY A 350 -11.53 -0.26 -12.96
N GLU A 351 -11.39 0.65 -11.99
CA GLU A 351 -10.15 1.43 -11.81
C GLU A 351 -9.01 0.55 -11.32
N VAL A 352 -9.30 -0.45 -10.46
CA VAL A 352 -8.30 -1.40 -9.97
C VAL A 352 -7.63 -2.13 -11.13
N VAL A 353 -8.44 -2.68 -12.05
CA VAL A 353 -7.95 -3.44 -13.20
C VAL A 353 -7.21 -2.54 -14.19
N ALA A 354 -7.76 -1.35 -14.50
CA ALA A 354 -7.12 -0.41 -15.41
C ALA A 354 -5.75 0.08 -14.91
N GLU A 355 -5.60 0.28 -13.60
CA GLU A 355 -4.32 0.63 -13.00
C GLU A 355 -3.36 -0.55 -12.95
N MET A 356 -3.85 -1.75 -12.67
CA MET A 356 -3.06 -2.96 -12.72
C MET A 356 -2.48 -3.20 -14.12
N ASP A 357 -3.26 -2.99 -15.19
CA ASP A 357 -2.80 -3.11 -16.59
C ASP A 357 -1.70 -2.10 -16.94
N ARG A 358 -1.81 -0.89 -16.39
CA ARG A 358 -0.80 0.16 -16.56
C ARG A 358 0.50 -0.21 -15.85
N ILE A 359 0.41 -0.72 -14.62
CA ILE A 359 1.57 -1.19 -13.85
C ILE A 359 2.20 -2.40 -14.53
N ASP A 360 1.39 -3.34 -15.02
CA ASP A 360 1.83 -4.52 -15.78
C ASP A 360 2.57 -4.12 -17.05
N THR A 361 2.07 -3.14 -17.79
CA THR A 361 2.74 -2.62 -18.99
C THR A 361 4.12 -2.04 -18.65
N TRP A 362 4.20 -1.23 -17.60
CA TRP A 362 5.48 -0.68 -17.13
C TRP A 362 6.43 -1.79 -16.66
N MET A 363 5.95 -2.76 -15.89
CA MET A 363 6.77 -3.89 -15.45
C MET A 363 7.25 -4.74 -16.62
N ARG A 364 6.41 -5.02 -17.62
CA ARG A 364 6.81 -5.76 -18.82
C ARG A 364 7.98 -5.07 -19.53
N GLU A 365 7.87 -3.75 -19.73
CA GLU A 365 8.94 -2.95 -20.36
C GLU A 365 10.21 -2.97 -19.50
N PHE A 366 10.06 -2.74 -18.19
CA PHE A 366 11.16 -2.76 -17.22
C PHE A 366 11.94 -4.09 -17.23
N LEU A 367 11.22 -5.22 -17.25
CA LEU A 367 11.80 -6.57 -17.31
C LEU A 367 12.41 -6.88 -18.68
N ALA A 368 11.78 -6.42 -19.77
CA ALA A 368 12.25 -6.64 -21.13
C ALA A 368 13.55 -5.89 -21.42
N ASP A 369 13.68 -4.65 -20.96
CA ASP A 369 14.88 -3.81 -21.12
C ASP A 369 16.11 -4.43 -20.45
N ARG A 370 15.87 -5.25 -19.41
CA ARG A 370 16.91 -5.98 -18.66
C ARG A 370 17.15 -7.39 -19.18
N GLY A 371 16.35 -7.83 -20.15
CA GLY A 371 16.41 -9.16 -20.72
C GLY A 371 15.96 -10.28 -19.77
N TRP A 372 15.21 -9.97 -18.72
CA TRP A 372 14.75 -10.97 -17.74
C TRP A 372 13.45 -11.65 -18.16
N ALA A 373 12.55 -10.94 -18.83
CA ALA A 373 11.33 -11.51 -19.39
C ALA A 373 10.83 -10.65 -20.56
N LYS A 374 10.31 -11.29 -21.62
CA LYS A 374 9.72 -10.59 -22.77
C LYS A 374 8.21 -10.67 -22.83
N GLU A 375 7.65 -11.73 -22.26
CA GLU A 375 6.22 -12.02 -22.34
C GLU A 375 5.67 -12.30 -20.96
N ARG A 376 4.43 -11.85 -20.77
CA ARG A 376 3.64 -12.17 -19.60
C ARG A 376 3.18 -13.62 -19.70
N SER A 377 3.14 -14.29 -18.56
CA SER A 377 2.58 -15.63 -18.41
C SER A 377 1.62 -15.67 -17.22
N PHE A 378 1.00 -16.83 -16.99
CA PHE A 378 0.30 -17.14 -15.75
C PHE A 378 0.89 -18.35 -15.04
N TYR A 379 2.08 -18.79 -15.48
CA TYR A 379 2.72 -20.03 -15.08
C TYR A 379 2.86 -20.11 -13.56
N SER A 380 2.08 -21.00 -12.95
CA SER A 380 2.02 -21.11 -11.50
C SER A 380 3.10 -22.03 -10.96
N LYS A 381 3.41 -21.87 -9.67
CA LYS A 381 4.29 -22.78 -8.93
C LYS A 381 3.78 -24.23 -8.97
N ARG A 382 2.45 -24.44 -9.05
CA ARG A 382 1.84 -25.75 -9.26
C ARG A 382 2.21 -26.32 -10.64
N SER A 383 2.07 -25.54 -11.71
CA SER A 383 2.45 -25.96 -13.07
C SER A 383 3.95 -26.29 -13.15
N PHE A 384 4.80 -25.45 -12.56
CA PHE A 384 6.23 -25.73 -12.39
C PHE A 384 6.52 -27.07 -11.73
N LEU A 385 5.91 -27.35 -10.58
CA LEU A 385 6.15 -28.61 -9.86
C LEU A 385 5.66 -29.82 -10.63
N ARG A 386 4.54 -29.70 -11.38
CA ARG A 386 4.06 -30.77 -12.27
C ARG A 386 5.04 -31.06 -13.40
N ASP A 387 5.56 -30.03 -14.05
CA ASP A 387 6.52 -30.19 -15.14
C ASP A 387 7.83 -30.80 -14.64
N VAL A 388 8.29 -30.38 -13.46
CA VAL A 388 9.46 -30.96 -12.79
C VAL A 388 9.24 -32.44 -12.49
N VAL A 389 8.13 -32.83 -11.86
CA VAL A 389 7.83 -34.24 -11.55
C VAL A 389 7.66 -35.07 -12.82
N ALA A 390 7.06 -34.51 -13.87
CA ALA A 390 6.94 -35.19 -15.16
C ALA A 390 8.31 -35.45 -15.80
N ALA A 391 9.25 -34.50 -15.70
CA ALA A 391 10.61 -34.63 -16.22
C ALA A 391 11.53 -35.48 -15.33
N ARG A 392 11.30 -35.44 -14.01
CA ARG A 392 12.10 -36.10 -12.96
C ARG A 392 11.19 -36.81 -11.94
N PRO A 393 10.62 -37.99 -12.31
CA PRO A 393 9.67 -38.70 -11.46
C PRO A 393 10.24 -39.15 -10.10
N GLU A 394 11.56 -39.22 -9.96
CA GLU A 394 12.24 -39.53 -8.70
C GLU A 394 12.09 -38.43 -7.64
N LEU A 395 11.68 -37.22 -8.04
CA LEU A 395 11.41 -36.11 -7.12
C LEU A 395 9.99 -36.15 -6.53
N GLU A 396 9.12 -37.05 -6.99
CA GLU A 396 7.75 -37.19 -6.47
C GLU A 396 7.78 -37.65 -5.00
N PRO A 397 7.21 -36.90 -4.04
CA PRO A 397 7.23 -37.29 -2.64
C PRO A 397 6.46 -38.60 -2.39
N GLY A 398 7.06 -39.50 -1.61
CA GLY A 398 6.41 -40.74 -1.16
C GLY A 398 6.42 -41.90 -2.15
N ARG A 399 7.29 -41.85 -3.18
CA ARG A 399 7.63 -43.03 -3.99
C ARG A 399 8.64 -43.96 -3.32
#